data_AF-A0A7V9ZQN9-F1
#
_entry.id   AF-A0A7V9ZQN9-F1
#
_cell.length_a   1.000
_cell.length_b   1.000
_cell.length_c   1.000
_cell.angle_alpha   90.00
_cell.angle_beta   90.00
_cell.angle_gamma   90.00
#
_symmetry.space_group_name_H-M   'P 1'
#
loop_
_entity.id
_entity.type
_entity.pdbx_description
1 polymer ?
#
loop_
_entity_poly.entity_id
_entity_poly.type
_entity_poly.pdbx_seq_one_letter_code
_entity_poly.pdbx_strand_id
1 'polypeptide(L)'
;MKMTTILETERLTLRTWLLDDAEDGYIIWSDPEVMRYVGTGQPNASVEETRGWLSRMIAHQERHGFGYWAVLEKIFLKIFLKRILD
;
A
#
# COMPACT_ATOMS: atom_id res chain seq x y z
N MET A 1 12.39 6.69 5.30
CA MET A 1 11.39 7.25 6.24
C MET A 1 10.92 6.17 7.22
N LYS A 2 10.49 6.56 8.43
CA LYS A 2 9.79 5.65 9.35
C LYS A 2 8.33 5.49 8.87
N MET A 3 7.81 4.28 8.95
CA MET A 3 6.40 3.99 8.64
C MET A 3 5.48 4.79 9.57
N THR A 4 4.55 5.55 8.99
CA THR A 4 3.57 6.37 9.73
C THR A 4 2.16 5.97 9.34
N THR A 5 1.35 5.62 10.34
CA THR A 5 -0.10 5.41 10.17
C THR A 5 -0.79 6.75 9.99
N ILE A 6 -1.56 6.88 8.93
CA ILE A 6 -2.30 8.08 8.55
C ILE A 6 -3.76 8.02 9.04
N LEU A 7 -4.40 6.88 8.84
CA LEU A 7 -5.79 6.65 9.20
C LEU A 7 -5.99 5.17 9.54
N GLU A 8 -6.83 4.92 10.53
CA GLU A 8 -7.35 3.59 10.81
C GLU A 8 -8.87 3.60 10.72
N THR A 9 -9.41 2.52 10.16
CA THR A 9 -10.83 2.21 10.20
C THR A 9 -11.03 0.89 10.94
N GLU A 10 -12.28 0.44 11.01
CA GLU A 10 -12.59 -0.90 11.52
C GLU A 10 -11.83 -1.99 10.75
N ARG A 11 -11.73 -1.89 9.42
CA ARG A 11 -11.17 -2.94 8.57
C ARG A 11 -9.82 -2.62 7.92
N LEU A 12 -9.38 -1.36 7.93
CA LEU A 12 -8.23 -0.91 7.15
C LEU A 12 -7.25 -0.10 7.98
N THR A 13 -5.97 -0.19 7.64
CA THR A 13 -4.91 0.71 8.06
C THR A 13 -4.33 1.38 6.82
N LEU A 14 -4.32 2.71 6.80
CA LEU A 14 -3.67 3.51 5.77
C LEU A 14 -2.36 4.03 6.35
N ARG A 15 -1.24 3.78 5.66
CA ARG A 15 0.09 4.21 6.10
C ARG A 15 0.92 4.74 4.94
N THR A 16 1.94 5.51 5.25
CA THR A 16 2.95 5.89 4.27
C THR A 16 3.61 4.64 3.65
N TRP A 17 3.93 4.72 2.36
CA TRP A 17 4.71 3.70 1.66
C TRP A 17 6.13 3.58 2.21
N LEU A 18 6.69 2.39 2.08
CA LEU A 18 8.10 2.05 2.30
C LEU A 18 8.69 1.47 1.00
N LEU A 19 10.01 1.53 0.85
CA LEU A 19 10.67 0.88 -0.30
C LEU A 19 10.52 -0.64 -0.27
N ASP A 20 10.36 -1.23 0.91
CA ASP A 20 10.16 -2.67 1.07
C ASP A 20 8.79 -3.14 0.54
N ASP A 21 7.84 -2.21 0.34
CA ASP A 21 6.54 -2.49 -0.27
C ASP A 21 6.62 -2.65 -1.80
N ALA A 22 7.81 -2.64 -2.41
CA ALA A 22 7.95 -2.66 -3.87
C ALA A 22 7.37 -3.93 -4.52
N GLU A 23 7.52 -5.09 -3.87
CA GLU A 23 6.94 -6.34 -4.35
C GLU A 23 5.40 -6.29 -4.30
N ASP A 24 4.83 -5.88 -3.17
CA ASP A 24 3.38 -5.75 -2.99
C ASP A 24 2.78 -4.70 -3.95
N GLY A 25 3.47 -3.57 -4.12
CA GLY A 25 3.10 -2.54 -5.08
C GLY A 25 3.16 -3.04 -6.52
N TYR A 26 4.13 -3.91 -6.85
CA TYR A 26 4.28 -4.47 -8.18
C TYR A 26 3.13 -5.41 -8.52
N ILE A 27 2.64 -6.20 -7.56
CA ILE A 27 1.44 -7.04 -7.75
C ILE A 27 0.24 -6.20 -8.21
N ILE A 28 0.10 -4.99 -7.69
CA ILE A 28 -1.01 -4.07 -8.03
C ILE A 28 -0.73 -3.36 -9.36
N TRP A 29 0.43 -2.73 -9.51
CA TRP A 29 0.73 -1.85 -10.64
C TRP A 29 1.23 -2.56 -11.89
N SER A 30 1.50 -3.88 -11.83
CA SER A 30 1.75 -4.69 -13.02
C SER A 30 0.46 -5.21 -13.67
N ASP A 31 -0.70 -5.07 -13.01
CA ASP A 31 -1.99 -5.51 -13.53
C ASP A 31 -2.52 -4.52 -14.60
N PRO A 32 -2.69 -4.96 -15.87
CA PRO A 32 -3.26 -4.13 -16.93
C PRO A 32 -4.68 -3.64 -16.67
N GLU A 33 -5.50 -4.40 -15.93
CA GLU A 33 -6.86 -4.00 -15.60
C GLU A 33 -6.85 -2.84 -14.60
N VAL A 34 -6.00 -2.94 -13.57
CA VAL A 34 -5.81 -1.86 -12.57
C VAL A 34 -5.27 -0.61 -13.25
N MET A 35 -4.26 -0.75 -14.09
CA MET A 35 -3.55 0.39 -14.66
C MET A 35 -4.25 1.02 -15.87
N ARG A 36 -5.26 0.37 -16.47
CA ARG A 36 -5.97 0.82 -17.68
C ARG A 36 -6.35 2.30 -17.69
N TYR A 37 -6.73 2.85 -16.54
CA TYR A 37 -7.15 4.25 -16.38
C TYR A 37 -6.25 5.06 -15.43
N VAL A 38 -5.11 4.50 -15.01
CA VAL A 38 -4.17 5.14 -14.09
C VAL A 38 -2.97 5.67 -14.87
N GLY A 39 -2.65 6.96 -14.68
CA GLY A 39 -1.49 7.59 -15.31
C GLY A 39 -1.52 7.48 -16.85
N THR A 40 -0.52 6.83 -17.42
CA THR A 40 -0.39 6.62 -18.87
C THR A 40 -1.13 5.38 -19.39
N GLY A 41 -1.79 4.62 -18.50
CA GLY A 41 -2.42 3.35 -18.86
C GLY A 41 -1.44 2.17 -18.92
N GLN A 42 -0.13 2.40 -18.69
CA GLN A 42 0.91 1.37 -18.81
C GLN A 42 1.20 0.73 -17.46
N PRO A 43 1.14 -0.61 -17.35
CA PRO A 43 1.57 -1.33 -16.16
C PRO A 43 3.08 -1.27 -15.98
N ASN A 44 3.53 -1.35 -14.73
CA ASN A 44 4.95 -1.47 -14.42
C ASN A 44 5.47 -2.82 -14.97
N ALA A 45 6.64 -2.78 -15.60
CA ALA A 45 7.28 -3.94 -16.21
C ALA A 45 8.18 -4.72 -15.25
N SER A 46 8.50 -4.16 -14.08
CA SER A 46 9.32 -4.82 -13.06
C SER A 46 9.11 -4.27 -11.64
N VAL A 47 9.57 -5.02 -10.65
CA VAL A 47 9.68 -4.58 -9.26
C VAL A 47 10.61 -3.37 -9.13
N GLU A 48 11.69 -3.31 -9.92
CA GLU A 48 12.63 -2.18 -9.88
C GLU A 48 12.00 -0.89 -10.39
N GLU A 49 11.20 -0.96 -11.45
CA GLU A 49 10.40 0.18 -11.91
C GLU A 49 9.42 0.64 -10.82
N THR A 50 8.77 -0.31 -10.15
CA THR A 50 7.88 -0.04 -9.02
C THR A 50 8.62 0.62 -7.85
N ARG A 51 9.84 0.17 -7.54
CA ARG A 51 10.71 0.77 -6.52
C ARG A 51 11.05 2.22 -6.85
N GLY A 52 11.31 2.52 -8.13
CA GLY A 52 11.51 3.89 -8.61
C GLY A 52 10.26 4.76 -8.52
N TRP A 53 9.07 4.18 -8.75
CA TRP A 53 7.79 4.84 -8.53
C TRP A 53 7.54 5.15 -7.05
N LEU A 54 7.71 4.17 -6.16
CA LEU A 54 7.59 4.34 -4.71
C LEU A 54 8.54 5.38 -4.15
N SER A 55 9.80 5.39 -4.61
CA SER A 55 10.80 6.38 -4.20
C SER A 55 10.31 7.81 -4.46
N ARG A 56 9.67 8.06 -5.60
CA ARG A 56 9.08 9.36 -5.94
C ARG A 56 7.89 9.71 -5.05
N MET A 57 7.03 8.74 -4.74
CA MET A 57 5.88 8.93 -3.85
C MET A 57 6.32 9.25 -2.42
N ILE A 58 7.34 8.56 -1.92
CA ILE A 58 7.92 8.80 -0.58
C ILE A 58 8.51 10.20 -0.53
N ALA A 59 9.33 10.58 -1.52
CA ALA A 59 9.91 11.93 -1.60
C ALA A 59 8.84 13.04 -1.69
N HIS A 60 7.73 12.79 -2.41
CA HIS A 60 6.60 13.72 -2.47
C HIS A 60 5.93 13.88 -1.10
N GLN A 61 5.65 12.77 -0.40
CA GLN A 61 5.07 12.79 0.94
C GLN A 61 5.98 13.52 1.94
N GLU A 62 7.30 13.29 1.90
CA GLU A 62 8.28 13.97 2.75
C GLU A 62 8.30 15.48 2.49
N ARG A 63 8.21 15.89 1.23
CA ARG A 63 8.26 17.30 0.85
C ARG A 63 6.98 18.05 1.17
N HIS A 64 5.83 17.42 0.99
CA HIS A 64 4.53 18.11 0.97
C HIS A 64 3.60 17.72 2.12
N GLY A 65 3.90 16.65 2.86
CA GLY A 65 3.05 16.14 3.95
C GLY A 65 1.83 15.35 3.47
N PHE A 66 1.66 15.14 2.16
CA PHE A 66 0.56 14.35 1.59
C PHE A 66 1.00 13.56 0.35
N GLY A 67 0.19 12.57 -0.03
CA GLY A 67 0.47 11.68 -1.14
C GLY A 67 -0.44 10.46 -1.13
N TYR A 68 -0.09 9.48 -1.96
CA TYR A 68 -0.73 8.17 -1.94
C TYR A 68 -0.22 7.35 -0.75
N TRP A 69 -1.06 6.46 -0.24
CA TRP A 69 -0.77 5.63 0.92
C TRP A 69 -1.00 4.15 0.61
N ALA A 70 -0.24 3.30 1.30
CA ALA A 70 -0.51 1.87 1.32
C ALA A 70 -1.77 1.63 2.14
N VAL A 71 -2.72 0.85 1.59
CA VAL A 71 -3.97 0.48 2.25
C VAL A 71 -3.90 -1.01 2.57
N LEU A 72 -3.89 -1.34 3.86
CA LEU A 72 -3.78 -2.72 4.33
C LEU A 72 -5.10 -3.13 4.99
N GLU A 73 -5.57 -4.33 4.66
CA GLU A 73 -6.69 -4.94 5.36
C GLU A 73 -6.25 -5.50 6.71
N LYS A 74 -7.03 -5.23 7.76
CA LYS A 74 -6.82 -5.76 9.10
C LYS A 74 -7.26 -7.21 9.13
N ILE A 75 -6.32 -8.11 9.40
CA ILE A 75 -6.64 -9.51 9.66
C ILE A 75 -7.27 -9.60 11.06
N PHE A 76 -8.59 -9.74 11.12
CA PHE A 76 -9.26 -10.13 12.35
C PHE A 76 -9.09 -11.63 12.56
N LEU A 77 -8.20 -12.04 13.46
CA LEU A 77 -8.29 -13.39 14.01
C LEU A 77 -9.58 -13.48 14.85
N LYS A 78 -10.65 -14.01 14.24
CA LYS A 78 -11.87 -14.49 14.92
C LYS A 78 -11.62 -15.72 15.81
N ILE A 79 -10.38 -15.95 16.24
CA ILE A 79 -9.91 -17.14 16.96
C ILE A 79 -9.49 -16.66 18.35
N PHE A 80 -10.45 -16.43 19.24
CA PHE A 80 -10.27 -16.64 20.70
C PHE A 80 -11.58 -16.49 21.50
N LEU A 81 -12.61 -15.82 20.98
CA LEU A 81 -13.79 -15.49 21.79
C LEU A 81 -14.94 -16.52 21.77
N LYS A 82 -14.96 -17.49 20.86
CA LYS A 82 -16.00 -18.54 20.86
C LYS A 82 -15.67 -19.75 21.76
N ARG A 83 -14.54 -19.77 22.47
CA ARG A 83 -14.12 -20.93 23.29
C ARG A 83 -14.02 -20.65 24.81
N ILE A 84 -14.48 -19.48 25.26
CA ILE A 84 -14.50 -19.09 26.68
C ILE A 84 -15.95 -18.91 27.20
N LEU A 85 -16.95 -19.02 26.32
CA LEU A 85 -18.37 -18.84 26.68
C LEU A 85 -19.25 -20.08 26.42
N ASP A 86 -18.64 -21.22 26.12
CA ASP A 86 -19.25 -22.55 26.20
C ASP A 86 -18.53 -23.34 27.31
#